data_AF-A0AAD8Y203-F1
#
_entry.id   AF-A0AAD8Y203-F1
#
_cell.length_a   1.000
_cell.length_b   1.000
_cell.length_c   1.000
_cell.angle_alpha   90.00
_cell.angle_beta   90.00
_cell.angle_gamma   90.00
#
_symmetry.space_group_name_H-M   'P 1'
#
loop_
_entity.id
_entity.type
_entity.pdbx_description
1 polymer ?
#
loop_
_entity_poly.entity_id
_entity_poly.type
_entity_poly.pdbx_seq_one_letter_code
_entity_poly.pdbx_strand_id
1 'polypeptide(L)'
;MCTVCIVSIIPESLSLRHSIGEWCLFFSMGWGVYALLSNWLSTMPDEDEWGNLLAPPPPIEGDIITSKEQSSSWRLTVLLFLALLLHNFPEGLAVAFASSASSNSSIDSSPSSLASIVTLSIALHNIPEGIVIAVPCMAARPNKPWLAFGLASLSGLAEPFGAFLCLTMMRLNRSFAANGHDIASSSVNIGGSLAFVAGIMMAVSICELIPQALEQQKESDDPNSFNTGIVLGGTVMVLTELCIGD
;
A
#
# COMPACT_ATOMS: atom_id res chain seq x y z
N MET A 1 6.26 5.30 -0.64
CA MET A 1 5.92 4.32 0.39
C MET A 1 6.98 4.22 1.48
N CYS A 2 8.24 3.85 1.18
CA CYS A 2 9.31 3.82 2.18
C CYS A 2 9.41 5.09 3.02
N THR A 3 9.31 6.27 2.40
CA THR A 3 9.35 7.56 3.10
C THR A 3 8.23 7.68 4.14
N VAL A 4 6.97 7.42 3.79
CA VAL A 4 5.83 7.49 4.72
C VAL A 4 6.00 6.51 5.88
N CYS A 5 6.47 5.30 5.61
CA CYS A 5 6.77 4.35 6.68
C CYS A 5 7.87 4.86 7.61
N ILE A 6 8.96 5.38 7.08
CA ILE A 6 10.13 5.82 7.85
C ILE A 6 9.84 7.08 8.65
N VAL A 7 9.13 8.04 8.05
CA VAL A 7 8.92 9.37 8.65
C VAL A 7 7.68 9.43 9.51
N SER A 8 6.60 8.73 9.15
CA SER A 8 5.32 8.79 9.85
C SER A 8 5.01 7.53 10.65
N ILE A 9 4.87 6.38 9.98
CA ILE A 9 4.28 5.19 10.62
C ILE A 9 5.21 4.57 11.67
N ILE A 10 6.51 4.44 11.37
CA ILE A 10 7.48 3.85 12.30
C ILE A 10 7.62 4.73 13.56
N PRO A 11 7.88 6.05 13.48
CA PRO A 11 7.96 6.89 14.66
C PRO A 11 6.70 6.88 15.52
N GLU A 12 5.52 6.91 14.90
CA GLU A 12 4.25 6.87 15.63
C GLU A 12 3.99 5.48 16.26
N SER A 13 4.30 4.40 15.55
CA SER A 13 4.21 3.06 16.12
C SER A 13 5.15 2.87 17.31
N LEU A 14 6.30 3.53 17.27
CA LEU A 14 7.28 3.53 18.36
C LEU A 14 6.81 4.41 19.52
N SER A 15 6.18 5.56 19.28
CA SER A 15 5.67 6.45 20.34
C SER A 15 4.53 5.80 21.14
N LEU A 16 3.72 4.97 20.50
CA LEU A 16 2.57 4.27 21.08
C LEU A 16 2.91 2.90 21.69
N ARG A 17 4.17 2.43 21.65
CA ARG A 17 4.56 1.09 22.13
C ARG A 17 4.84 1.03 23.62
N HIS A 18 4.57 -0.14 24.23
CA HIS A 18 5.00 -0.44 25.60
C HIS A 18 6.44 -1.02 25.67
N SER A 19 6.83 -1.86 24.71
CA SER A 19 8.16 -2.49 24.65
C SER A 19 8.70 -2.57 23.23
N ILE A 20 10.01 -2.43 23.07
CA ILE A 20 10.68 -2.61 21.77
C ILE A 20 10.60 -4.07 21.28
N GLY A 21 10.61 -5.04 22.22
CA GLY A 21 10.50 -6.45 21.86
C GLY A 21 9.15 -6.79 21.22
N GLU A 22 8.06 -6.25 21.79
CA GLU A 22 6.72 -6.38 21.21
C GLU A 22 6.65 -5.72 19.83
N TRP A 23 7.21 -4.51 19.69
CA TRP A 23 7.25 -3.82 18.40
C TRP A 23 7.97 -4.64 17.33
N CYS A 24 9.14 -5.20 17.65
CA CYS A 24 9.88 -6.06 16.72
C CYS A 24 9.08 -7.31 16.33
N LEU A 25 8.33 -7.90 17.27
CA LEU A 25 7.45 -9.04 16.99
C LEU A 25 6.35 -8.67 16.00
N PHE A 26 5.64 -7.56 16.22
CA PHE A 26 4.59 -7.10 15.32
C PHE A 26 5.13 -6.72 13.93
N PHE A 27 6.25 -5.99 13.89
CA PHE A 27 6.92 -5.65 12.64
C PHE A 27 7.34 -6.90 11.85
N SER A 28 7.94 -7.88 12.53
CA SER A 28 8.34 -9.16 11.93
C SER A 28 7.14 -9.98 11.48
N MET A 29 6.02 -9.92 12.20
CA MET A 29 4.76 -10.56 11.80
C MET A 29 4.23 -9.94 10.49
N GLY A 30 4.36 -8.62 10.31
CA GLY A 30 4.06 -7.96 9.04
C GLY A 30 4.92 -8.49 7.89
N TRP A 31 6.22 -8.67 8.12
CA TRP A 31 7.12 -9.30 7.16
C TRP A 31 6.75 -10.76 6.85
N GLY A 32 6.29 -11.50 7.86
CA GLY A 32 5.78 -12.86 7.70
C GLY A 32 4.51 -12.91 6.84
N VAL A 33 3.60 -11.96 7.00
CA VAL A 33 2.42 -11.83 6.13
C VAL A 33 2.84 -11.49 4.70
N TYR A 34 3.79 -10.58 4.51
CA TYR A 34 4.38 -10.36 3.19
C TYR A 34 4.95 -11.66 2.61
N ALA A 35 5.72 -12.43 3.37
CA ALA A 35 6.31 -13.68 2.88
C ALA A 35 5.24 -14.72 2.50
N LEU A 36 4.11 -14.77 3.21
CA LEU A 36 2.97 -15.61 2.83
C LEU A 36 2.29 -15.11 1.55
N LEU A 37 2.10 -13.80 1.44
CA LEU A 37 1.53 -13.16 0.24
C LEU A 37 2.44 -13.33 -0.97
N SER A 38 3.75 -13.16 -0.82
CA SER A 38 4.73 -13.34 -1.89
C SER A 38 4.84 -14.80 -2.29
N ASN A 39 4.80 -15.73 -1.33
CA ASN A 39 4.75 -17.15 -1.63
C ASN A 39 3.46 -17.52 -2.35
N TRP A 40 2.30 -16.99 -1.93
CA TRP A 40 1.04 -17.18 -2.64
C TRP A 40 1.06 -16.54 -4.04
N LEU A 41 1.64 -15.35 -4.19
CA LEU A 41 1.85 -14.69 -5.47
C LEU A 41 2.75 -15.53 -6.38
N SER A 42 3.77 -16.19 -5.83
CA SER A 42 4.63 -17.11 -6.58
C SER A 42 3.95 -18.42 -6.99
N THR A 43 2.84 -18.79 -6.35
CA THR A 43 2.00 -19.93 -6.78
C THR A 43 1.00 -19.55 -7.86
N MET A 44 0.92 -18.28 -8.23
CA MET A 44 0.12 -17.90 -9.38
C MET A 44 0.67 -18.54 -10.65
N PRO A 45 -0.20 -18.88 -11.62
CA PRO A 45 0.19 -19.50 -12.88
C PRO A 45 1.38 -18.82 -13.54
N ASP A 46 2.20 -19.59 -14.25
CA ASP A 46 3.30 -19.03 -15.03
C ASP A 46 2.79 -18.12 -16.16
N GLU A 47 3.71 -17.33 -16.72
CA GLU A 47 3.49 -16.26 -17.72
C GLU A 47 2.57 -16.68 -18.89
N ASP A 48 2.64 -17.96 -19.28
CA ASP A 48 1.92 -18.54 -20.42
C ASP A 48 0.45 -18.88 -20.11
N GLU A 49 0.12 -19.21 -18.86
CA GLU A 49 -1.25 -19.54 -18.43
C GLU A 49 -2.08 -18.28 -18.14
N TRP A 50 -1.47 -17.21 -17.60
CA TRP A 50 -2.10 -15.89 -17.54
C TRP A 50 -2.38 -15.31 -18.91
N GLY A 51 -1.52 -15.61 -19.90
CA GLY A 51 -1.74 -15.27 -21.31
C GLY A 51 -3.04 -15.84 -21.90
N ASN A 52 -3.66 -16.84 -21.27
CA ASN A 52 -4.95 -17.40 -21.69
C ASN A 52 -6.14 -16.87 -20.86
N LEU A 53 -5.95 -16.60 -19.56
CA LEU A 53 -6.98 -16.05 -18.67
C LEU A 53 -7.15 -14.53 -18.78
N LEU A 54 -6.07 -13.83 -19.10
CA LEU A 54 -5.96 -12.38 -19.25
C LEU A 54 -5.40 -12.05 -20.65
N ALA A 55 -5.82 -12.81 -21.66
CA ALA A 55 -5.22 -12.76 -22.99
C ALA A 55 -5.00 -11.31 -23.49
N PRO A 56 -3.79 -11.01 -24.00
CA PRO A 56 -3.57 -9.74 -24.66
C PRO A 56 -4.64 -9.59 -25.75
N PRO A 57 -5.21 -8.38 -25.94
CA PRO A 57 -6.14 -8.17 -27.03
C PRO A 57 -5.49 -8.61 -28.36
N PRO A 58 -6.30 -9.02 -29.36
CA PRO A 58 -5.77 -9.35 -30.67
C PRO A 58 -4.87 -8.20 -31.16
N PRO A 59 -3.72 -8.50 -31.80
CA PRO A 59 -2.80 -7.47 -32.27
C PRO A 59 -3.52 -6.41 -33.08
N ILE A 60 -3.07 -5.16 -33.00
CA ILE A 60 -3.40 -4.18 -34.02
C ILE A 60 -2.76 -4.70 -35.32
N GLU A 61 -3.58 -4.95 -36.35
CA GLU A 61 -3.21 -5.65 -37.58
C GLU A 61 -1.88 -5.11 -38.16
N GLY A 62 -0.84 -5.96 -38.24
CA GLY A 62 0.35 -5.70 -39.06
C GLY A 62 1.73 -5.70 -38.40
N ASP A 63 1.87 -5.73 -37.07
CA ASP A 63 3.20 -5.67 -36.44
C ASP A 63 3.34 -6.56 -35.17
N ILE A 64 4.19 -7.59 -35.29
CA ILE A 64 4.50 -8.61 -34.26
C ILE A 64 5.23 -7.99 -33.07
N ILE A 65 5.96 -6.89 -33.26
CA ILE A 65 6.72 -6.23 -32.18
C ILE A 65 5.74 -5.57 -31.19
N THR A 66 4.72 -4.87 -31.70
CA THR A 66 3.66 -4.24 -30.89
C THR A 66 2.85 -5.23 -30.06
N SER A 67 2.63 -6.45 -30.53
CA SER A 67 1.85 -7.44 -29.77
C SER A 67 2.61 -7.97 -28.55
N LYS A 68 3.93 -8.10 -28.65
CA LYS A 68 4.80 -8.51 -27.54
C LYS A 68 4.88 -7.42 -26.46
N GLU A 69 5.04 -6.16 -26.86
CA GLU A 69 5.08 -5.00 -25.94
C GLU A 69 3.76 -4.80 -25.18
N GLN A 70 2.62 -4.94 -25.87
CA GLN A 70 1.29 -4.84 -25.24
C GLN A 70 1.07 -5.96 -24.21
N SER A 71 1.53 -7.18 -24.51
CA SER A 71 1.44 -8.31 -23.58
C SER A 71 2.29 -8.08 -22.32
N SER A 72 3.52 -7.58 -22.48
CA SER A 72 4.39 -7.24 -21.33
C SER A 72 3.76 -6.14 -20.47
N SER A 73 3.26 -5.07 -21.09
CA SER A 73 2.60 -3.96 -20.40
C SER A 73 1.34 -4.40 -19.64
N TRP A 74 0.55 -5.31 -20.23
CA TRP A 74 -0.65 -5.83 -19.59
C TRP A 74 -0.32 -6.68 -18.37
N ARG A 75 0.71 -7.52 -18.48
CA ARG A 75 1.21 -8.31 -17.35
C ARG A 75 1.68 -7.41 -16.21
N LEU A 76 2.49 -6.41 -16.52
CA LEU A 76 2.94 -5.41 -15.56
C LEU A 76 1.75 -4.72 -14.89
N THR A 77 0.71 -4.37 -15.64
CA THR A 77 -0.52 -3.77 -15.11
C THR A 77 -1.17 -4.65 -14.05
N VAL A 78 -1.31 -5.95 -14.31
CA VAL A 78 -1.99 -6.91 -13.42
C VAL A 78 -1.18 -7.14 -12.16
N LEU A 79 0.15 -7.28 -12.29
CA LEU A 79 1.06 -7.42 -11.17
C LEU A 79 1.01 -6.19 -10.26
N LEU A 80 1.10 -4.99 -10.85
CA LEU A 80 1.03 -3.73 -10.10
C LEU A 80 -0.34 -3.53 -9.46
N PHE A 81 -1.42 -3.84 -10.18
CA PHE A 81 -2.78 -3.79 -9.64
C PHE A 81 -2.91 -4.68 -8.39
N LEU A 82 -2.43 -5.92 -8.46
CA LEU A 82 -2.58 -6.87 -7.35
C LEU A 82 -1.65 -6.53 -6.18
N ALA A 83 -0.43 -6.09 -6.47
CA ALA A 83 0.52 -5.62 -5.46
C ALA A 83 -0.02 -4.41 -4.71
N LEU A 84 -0.56 -3.41 -5.43
CA LEU A 84 -1.14 -2.21 -4.83
C LEU A 84 -2.46 -2.52 -4.12
N LEU A 85 -3.33 -3.36 -4.66
CA LEU A 85 -4.54 -3.81 -3.95
C LEU A 85 -4.20 -4.40 -2.57
N LEU A 86 -3.15 -5.22 -2.48
CA LEU A 86 -2.67 -5.78 -1.21
C LEU A 86 -1.97 -4.74 -0.32
N HIS A 87 -1.44 -3.66 -0.89
CA HIS A 87 -0.73 -2.59 -0.18
C HIS A 87 -1.67 -1.54 0.43
N ASN A 88 -2.70 -1.16 -0.31
CA ASN A 88 -3.70 -0.17 0.09
C ASN A 88 -4.54 -0.71 1.27
N PHE A 89 -4.64 -2.03 1.43
CA PHE A 89 -5.29 -2.63 2.60
C PHE A 89 -4.59 -2.23 3.94
N PRO A 90 -3.29 -2.47 4.15
CA PRO A 90 -2.53 -1.93 5.28
C PRO A 90 -2.66 -0.42 5.48
N GLU A 91 -2.69 0.37 4.42
CA GLU A 91 -2.87 1.84 4.54
C GLU A 91 -4.23 2.21 5.10
N GLY A 92 -5.29 1.52 4.67
CA GLY A 92 -6.62 1.65 5.26
C GLY A 92 -6.65 1.32 6.76
N LEU A 93 -5.90 0.30 7.19
CA LEU A 93 -5.70 -0.01 8.61
C LEU A 93 -4.99 1.15 9.33
N ALA A 94 -3.93 1.71 8.75
CA ALA A 94 -3.18 2.82 9.32
C ALA A 94 -4.07 4.05 9.54
N VAL A 95 -4.89 4.42 8.55
CA VAL A 95 -5.85 5.54 8.66
C VAL A 95 -6.82 5.31 9.81
N ALA A 96 -7.37 4.10 9.94
CA ALA A 96 -8.32 3.76 11.00
C ALA A 96 -7.67 3.76 12.40
N PHE A 97 -6.45 3.21 12.54
CA PHE A 97 -5.72 3.21 13.81
C PHE A 97 -5.31 4.62 14.24
N ALA A 98 -4.79 5.44 13.32
CA ALA A 98 -4.45 6.84 13.59
C ALA A 98 -5.70 7.64 14.00
N SER A 99 -6.82 7.44 13.31
CA SER A 99 -8.11 8.07 13.64
C SER A 99 -8.63 7.64 15.01
N SER A 100 -8.49 6.36 15.37
CA SER A 100 -8.93 5.88 16.67
C SER A 100 -8.00 6.33 17.81
N ALA A 101 -6.70 6.46 17.57
CA ALA A 101 -5.74 6.98 18.56
C ALA A 101 -6.10 8.41 18.95
N SER A 102 -6.42 9.26 17.96
CA SER A 102 -6.89 10.64 18.15
C SER A 102 -8.17 10.73 19.00
N SER A 103 -9.10 9.78 18.86
CA SER A 103 -10.38 9.80 19.59
C SER A 103 -10.30 9.46 21.09
N ASN A 104 -9.20 8.87 21.56
CA ASN A 104 -9.03 8.47 22.97
C ASN A 104 -8.29 9.52 23.82
N SER A 105 -7.84 10.63 23.21
CA SER A 105 -7.09 11.70 23.89
C SER A 105 -8.06 12.75 24.45
N SER A 106 -8.54 12.56 25.68
CA SER A 106 -9.37 13.53 26.42
C SER A 106 -8.56 14.68 27.04
N ILE A 107 -7.49 15.15 26.40
CA ILE A 107 -6.61 16.19 26.95
C ILE A 107 -6.42 17.31 25.92
N ASP A 108 -6.74 18.52 26.37
CA ASP A 108 -6.55 19.81 25.73
C ASP A 108 -5.15 19.97 25.11
N SER A 109 -5.02 19.71 23.81
CA SER A 109 -4.19 20.43 22.83
C SER A 109 -4.07 19.61 21.53
N SER A 110 -4.79 20.06 20.49
CA SER A 110 -4.58 19.67 19.08
C SER A 110 -4.59 18.17 18.66
N PRO A 111 -5.46 17.28 19.18
CA PRO A 111 -5.51 15.87 18.72
C PRO A 111 -6.10 15.67 17.31
N SER A 112 -6.64 16.71 16.67
CA SER A 112 -7.22 16.64 15.31
C SER A 112 -6.18 16.63 14.18
N SER A 113 -4.89 16.91 14.46
CA SER A 113 -3.88 17.00 13.40
C SER A 113 -3.41 15.61 12.93
N LEU A 114 -3.07 14.67 13.82
CA LEU A 114 -2.47 13.39 13.41
C LEU A 114 -3.35 12.57 12.46
N ALA A 115 -4.64 12.40 12.79
CA ALA A 115 -5.57 11.66 11.94
C ALA A 115 -5.76 12.34 10.57
N SER A 116 -5.84 13.67 10.55
CA SER A 116 -6.00 14.42 9.31
C SER A 116 -4.71 14.45 8.48
N ILE A 117 -3.54 14.56 9.12
CA ILE A 117 -2.21 14.46 8.52
C ILE A 117 -2.04 13.10 7.85
N VAL A 118 -2.25 12.01 8.59
CA VAL A 118 -2.09 10.64 8.07
C VAL A 118 -3.05 10.38 6.92
N THR A 119 -4.32 10.77 7.07
CA THR A 119 -5.33 10.60 6.02
C THR A 119 -4.98 11.39 4.75
N LEU A 120 -4.57 12.65 4.89
CA LEU A 120 -4.24 13.50 3.75
C LEU A 120 -2.92 13.05 3.08
N SER A 121 -1.94 12.63 3.87
CA SER A 121 -0.67 12.10 3.36
C SER A 121 -0.88 10.81 2.56
N ILE A 122 -1.72 9.90 3.05
CA ILE A 122 -2.10 8.68 2.32
C ILE A 122 -2.91 9.03 1.07
N ALA A 123 -3.90 9.92 1.17
CA ALA A 123 -4.69 10.35 0.01
C ALA A 123 -3.84 10.94 -1.13
N LEU A 124 -2.78 11.68 -0.80
CA LEU A 124 -1.85 12.21 -1.80
C LEU A 124 -0.91 11.13 -2.36
N HIS A 125 -0.62 10.06 -1.60
CA HIS A 125 0.16 8.91 -2.06
C HIS A 125 -0.56 8.09 -3.13
N ASN A 126 -1.88 7.99 -2.99
CA ASN A 126 -2.73 7.20 -3.88
C ASN A 126 -2.75 7.74 -5.32
N ILE A 127 -2.45 9.03 -5.51
CA ILE A 127 -2.40 9.63 -6.85
C ILE A 127 -1.27 9.00 -7.68
N PRO A 128 0.01 9.04 -7.25
CA PRO A 128 1.08 8.28 -7.88
C PRO A 128 0.78 6.79 -8.06
N GLU A 129 0.23 6.11 -7.05
CA GLU A 129 -0.09 4.67 -7.15
C GLU A 129 -1.11 4.35 -8.23
N GLY A 130 -2.18 5.16 -8.34
CA GLY A 130 -3.17 5.03 -9.40
C GLY A 130 -2.55 5.21 -10.79
N ILE A 131 -1.60 6.15 -10.93
CA ILE A 131 -0.86 6.37 -12.18
C ILE A 131 0.01 5.17 -12.54
N VAL A 132 0.66 4.54 -11.55
CA VAL A 132 1.51 3.34 -11.72
C VAL A 132 0.73 2.17 -12.33
N ILE A 133 -0.58 2.02 -12.02
CA ILE A 133 -1.45 1.04 -12.67
C ILE A 133 -1.92 1.55 -14.04
N ALA A 134 -2.32 2.81 -14.12
CA ALA A 134 -2.99 3.36 -15.29
C ALA A 134 -2.06 3.47 -16.52
N VAL A 135 -0.79 3.82 -16.33
CA VAL A 135 0.19 4.00 -17.42
C VAL A 135 0.45 2.70 -18.20
N PRO A 136 0.88 1.59 -17.57
CA PRO A 136 1.06 0.33 -18.29
C PRO A 136 -0.27 -0.23 -18.80
N CYS A 137 -1.40 0.05 -18.12
CA CYS A 137 -2.71 -0.36 -18.63
C CYS A 137 -3.06 0.36 -19.94
N MET A 138 -2.72 1.64 -20.03
CA MET A 138 -2.92 2.46 -21.23
C MET A 138 -1.96 2.07 -22.36
N ALA A 139 -0.72 1.70 -22.04
CA ALA A 139 0.22 1.15 -23.00
C ALA A 139 -0.28 -0.20 -23.57
N ALA A 140 -0.87 -1.04 -22.71
CA ALA A 140 -1.46 -2.31 -23.11
C ALA A 140 -2.80 -2.14 -23.86
N ARG A 141 -3.64 -1.19 -23.45
CA ARG A 141 -4.99 -0.95 -24.00
C ARG A 141 -5.29 0.54 -24.20
N PRO A 142 -4.72 1.17 -25.24
CA PRO A 142 -4.88 2.60 -25.49
C PRO A 142 -6.34 3.05 -25.65
N ASN A 143 -7.19 2.16 -26.19
CA ASN A 143 -8.60 2.43 -26.45
C ASN A 143 -9.52 2.19 -25.23
N LYS A 144 -8.97 1.86 -24.05
CA LYS A 144 -9.75 1.54 -22.85
C LYS A 144 -9.33 2.36 -21.61
N PRO A 145 -9.40 3.70 -21.64
CA PRO A 145 -9.03 4.53 -20.49
C PRO A 145 -9.90 4.27 -19.25
N TRP A 146 -11.17 3.92 -19.44
CA TRP A 146 -12.06 3.55 -18.34
C TRP A 146 -11.66 2.25 -17.63
N LEU A 147 -10.98 1.33 -18.32
CA LEU A 147 -10.42 0.14 -17.68
C LEU A 147 -9.25 0.51 -16.76
N ALA A 148 -8.33 1.36 -17.25
CA ALA A 148 -7.21 1.85 -16.46
C ALA A 148 -7.68 2.58 -15.19
N PHE A 149 -8.66 3.48 -15.36
CA PHE A 149 -9.32 4.17 -14.25
C PHE A 149 -10.01 3.19 -13.28
N GLY A 150 -10.73 2.19 -13.81
CA GLY A 150 -11.42 1.19 -13.01
C GLY A 150 -10.48 0.30 -12.19
N LEU A 151 -9.37 -0.16 -12.78
CA LEU A 151 -8.36 -0.94 -12.08
C LEU A 151 -7.66 -0.12 -10.98
N ALA A 152 -7.25 1.12 -11.30
CA ALA A 152 -6.67 2.02 -10.31
C ALA A 152 -7.65 2.28 -9.15
N SER A 153 -8.90 2.61 -9.46
CA SER A 153 -9.95 2.85 -8.45
C SER A 153 -10.24 1.61 -7.61
N LEU A 154 -10.26 0.43 -8.22
CA LEU A 154 -10.52 -0.83 -7.52
C LEU A 154 -9.38 -1.19 -6.57
N SER A 155 -8.13 -0.88 -6.92
CA SER A 155 -7.00 -1.04 -5.98
C SER A 155 -7.16 -0.11 -4.77
N GLY A 156 -7.52 1.16 -5.00
CA GLY A 156 -7.76 2.14 -3.94
C GLY A 156 -8.97 1.81 -3.05
N LEU A 157 -9.94 1.02 -3.51
CA LEU A 157 -11.04 0.54 -2.67
C LEU A 157 -10.58 -0.42 -1.55
N ALA A 158 -9.35 -0.95 -1.60
CA ALA A 158 -8.79 -1.72 -0.51
C ALA A 158 -8.59 -0.89 0.77
N GLU A 159 -8.32 0.41 0.67
CA GLU A 159 -8.19 1.31 1.83
C GLU A 159 -9.49 1.45 2.64
N PRO A 160 -10.63 1.89 2.06
CA PRO A 160 -11.87 2.00 2.83
C PRO A 160 -12.33 0.63 3.34
N PHE A 161 -12.02 -0.45 2.63
CA PHE A 161 -12.28 -1.82 3.10
C PHE A 161 -11.43 -2.18 4.33
N GLY A 162 -10.12 -1.91 4.29
CA GLY A 162 -9.21 -2.09 5.42
C GLY A 162 -9.63 -1.26 6.63
N ALA A 163 -9.91 0.03 6.42
CA ALA A 163 -10.39 0.93 7.46
C ALA A 163 -11.70 0.44 8.09
N PHE A 164 -12.67 0.01 7.25
CA PHE A 164 -13.93 -0.55 7.71
C PHE A 164 -13.74 -1.81 8.56
N LEU A 165 -12.89 -2.75 8.13
CA LEU A 165 -12.62 -3.97 8.87
C LEU A 165 -11.96 -3.65 10.22
N CYS A 166 -10.97 -2.75 10.23
CA CYS A 166 -10.32 -2.28 11.45
C CYS A 166 -11.32 -1.73 12.45
N LEU A 167 -12.13 -0.74 12.02
CA LEU A 167 -13.13 -0.11 12.90
C LEU A 167 -14.18 -1.11 13.39
N THR A 168 -14.58 -2.06 12.55
CA THR A 168 -15.53 -3.12 12.93
C THR A 168 -14.92 -4.04 13.99
N MET A 169 -13.68 -4.51 13.80
CA MET A 169 -12.96 -5.34 14.78
C MET A 169 -12.77 -4.62 16.11
N MET A 170 -12.40 -3.33 16.08
CA MET A 170 -12.26 -2.50 17.28
C MET A 170 -13.59 -2.34 18.02
N ARG A 171 -14.70 -2.11 17.29
CA ARG A 171 -16.05 -2.01 17.88
C ARG A 171 -16.52 -3.34 18.46
N LEU A 172 -16.30 -4.45 17.78
CA LEU A 172 -16.63 -5.79 18.29
C LEU A 172 -15.87 -6.07 19.58
N ASN A 173 -14.55 -5.85 19.61
CA ASN A 173 -13.74 -6.06 20.81
C ASN A 173 -14.24 -5.23 22.00
N ARG A 174 -14.64 -3.98 21.77
CA ARG A 174 -15.24 -3.11 22.81
C ARG A 174 -16.60 -3.63 23.29
N SER A 175 -17.43 -4.14 22.38
CA SER A 175 -18.75 -4.71 22.71
C SER A 175 -18.63 -6.01 23.52
N PHE A 176 -17.67 -6.87 23.19
CA PHE A 176 -17.39 -8.09 23.94
C PHE A 176 -16.84 -7.78 25.35
N ALA A 177 -15.97 -6.77 25.47
CA ALA A 177 -15.45 -6.32 26.78
C ALA A 177 -16.55 -5.74 27.69
N ALA A 178 -17.61 -5.15 27.13
CA ALA A 178 -18.73 -4.59 27.90
C ALA A 178 -19.67 -5.66 28.50
N ASN A 179 -19.62 -6.91 28.03
CA ASN A 179 -20.51 -8.00 28.46
C ASN A 179 -19.94 -8.86 29.61
N GLY A 180 -19.02 -8.33 30.42
CA GLY A 180 -18.61 -8.94 31.70
C GLY A 180 -17.58 -10.07 31.60
N HIS A 181 -16.99 -10.31 30.44
CA HIS A 181 -15.72 -11.01 30.35
C HIS A 181 -14.61 -9.96 30.46
N ASP A 182 -13.93 -9.93 31.60
CA ASP A 182 -12.72 -9.12 31.85
C ASP A 182 -11.58 -9.54 30.89
N ILE A 183 -11.71 -9.22 29.61
CA ILE A 183 -10.57 -9.05 28.71
C ILE A 183 -10.05 -7.61 28.92
N ALA A 184 -9.77 -7.29 30.18
CA ALA A 184 -9.23 -6.00 30.63
C ALA A 184 -7.72 -5.88 30.35
N SER A 185 -7.18 -6.65 29.39
CA SER A 185 -5.75 -6.62 29.04
C SER A 185 -5.47 -6.61 27.54
N SER A 186 -6.48 -6.77 26.68
CA SER A 186 -6.29 -6.64 25.23
C SER A 186 -6.80 -5.28 24.77
N SER A 187 -6.30 -4.20 25.38
CA SER A 187 -6.29 -2.91 24.70
C SER A 187 -5.67 -3.16 23.33
N VAL A 188 -6.41 -2.89 22.25
CA VAL A 188 -5.88 -2.97 20.90
C VAL A 188 -4.54 -2.24 20.91
N ASN A 189 -3.43 -2.96 20.75
CA ASN A 189 -2.10 -2.38 20.84
C ASN A 189 -1.86 -1.59 19.57
N ILE A 190 -2.33 -0.34 19.55
CA ILE A 190 -2.31 0.54 18.37
C ILE A 190 -0.87 0.67 17.85
N GLY A 191 0.12 0.82 18.74
CA GLY A 191 1.53 0.84 18.38
C GLY A 191 1.99 -0.45 17.70
N GLY A 192 1.61 -1.62 18.25
CA GLY A 192 1.85 -2.92 17.63
C GLY A 192 1.15 -3.09 16.28
N SER A 193 -0.08 -2.62 16.13
CA SER A 193 -0.80 -2.68 14.86
C SER A 193 -0.17 -1.79 13.79
N LEU A 194 0.28 -0.58 14.13
CA LEU A 194 1.03 0.29 13.23
C LEU A 194 2.40 -0.30 12.89
N ALA A 195 3.08 -0.97 13.83
CA ALA A 195 4.33 -1.68 13.58
C ALA A 195 4.15 -2.83 12.59
N PHE A 196 3.05 -3.59 12.73
CA PHE A 196 2.67 -4.65 11.79
C PHE A 196 2.42 -4.10 10.38
N VAL A 197 1.66 -3.00 10.26
CA VAL A 197 1.42 -2.32 8.99
C VAL A 197 2.74 -1.83 8.37
N ALA A 198 3.60 -1.18 9.16
CA ALA A 198 4.92 -0.75 8.70
C ALA A 198 5.78 -1.92 8.20
N GLY A 199 5.70 -3.08 8.86
CA GLY A 199 6.37 -4.31 8.44
C GLY A 199 5.93 -4.77 7.05
N ILE A 200 4.62 -4.82 6.77
CA ILE A 200 4.08 -5.18 5.46
C ILE A 200 4.52 -4.16 4.39
N MET A 201 4.29 -2.87 4.65
CA MET A 201 4.55 -1.81 3.67
C MET A 201 6.05 -1.72 3.30
N MET A 202 6.93 -1.93 4.29
CA MET A 202 8.37 -1.95 4.05
C MET A 202 8.80 -3.18 3.23
N ALA A 203 8.23 -4.35 3.54
CA ALA A 203 8.51 -5.58 2.82
C ALA A 203 8.10 -5.49 1.35
N VAL A 204 6.87 -5.02 1.08
CA VAL A 204 6.39 -4.81 -0.29
C VAL A 204 7.25 -3.80 -1.04
N SER A 205 7.62 -2.68 -0.40
CA SER A 205 8.43 -1.65 -1.05
C SER A 205 9.82 -2.16 -1.43
N ILE A 206 10.48 -2.88 -0.52
CA ILE A 206 11.87 -3.35 -0.71
C ILE A 206 11.92 -4.53 -1.67
N CYS A 207 11.01 -5.49 -1.51
CA CYS A 207 11.10 -6.77 -2.19
C CYS A 207 10.35 -6.81 -3.52
N GLU A 208 9.37 -5.94 -3.73
CA GLU A 208 8.58 -5.91 -4.98
C GLU A 208 8.82 -4.63 -5.77
N LEU A 209 8.56 -3.46 -5.16
CA LEU A 209 8.55 -2.20 -5.90
C LEU A 209 9.94 -1.77 -6.36
N ILE A 210 10.96 -1.90 -5.51
CA ILE A 210 12.34 -1.55 -5.90
C ILE A 210 12.86 -2.48 -7.01
N PRO A 211 12.76 -3.82 -6.92
CA PRO A 211 13.18 -4.71 -7.99
C PRO A 211 12.46 -4.46 -9.31
N GLN A 212 11.14 -4.25 -9.27
CA GLN A 212 10.37 -3.93 -10.48
C GLN A 212 10.80 -2.60 -11.11
N ALA A 213 11.04 -1.56 -10.29
CA ALA A 213 11.56 -0.29 -10.79
C ALA A 213 12.96 -0.43 -11.41
N LEU A 214 13.80 -1.33 -10.89
CA LEU A 214 15.11 -1.66 -11.46
C LEU A 214 15.01 -2.46 -12.76
N GLU A 215 14.00 -3.32 -12.91
CA GLU A 215 13.73 -4.01 -14.17
C GLU A 215 13.27 -3.02 -15.25
N GLN A 216 12.33 -2.13 -14.92
CA GLN A 216 11.91 -1.05 -15.82
C GLN A 216 13.08 -0.13 -16.22
N GLN A 217 14.02 0.12 -15.30
CA GLN A 217 15.21 0.91 -15.58
C GLN A 217 16.10 0.29 -16.68
N LYS A 218 16.09 -1.03 -16.85
CA LYS A 218 16.87 -1.69 -17.91
C LYS A 218 16.27 -1.46 -19.31
N GLU A 219 14.97 -1.20 -19.38
CA GLU A 219 14.23 -0.95 -20.62
C GLU A 219 14.11 0.55 -20.94
N SER A 220 14.41 1.42 -19.97
CA SER A 220 14.38 2.87 -20.12
C SER A 220 15.59 3.40 -20.90
N ASP A 221 15.35 4.35 -21.81
CA ASP A 221 16.41 5.09 -22.52
C ASP A 221 17.20 6.03 -21.59
N ASP A 222 16.59 6.47 -20.47
CA ASP A 222 17.24 7.37 -19.50
C ASP A 222 17.94 6.57 -18.39
N PRO A 223 19.29 6.64 -18.28
CA PRO A 223 20.04 5.92 -17.24
C PRO A 223 19.76 6.42 -15.81
N ASN A 224 19.10 7.56 -15.65
CA ASN A 224 18.82 8.18 -14.35
C ASN A 224 17.35 8.13 -13.94
N SER A 225 16.45 7.49 -14.70
CA SER A 225 15.01 7.52 -14.39
C SER A 225 14.69 6.93 -13.02
N PHE A 226 15.35 5.84 -12.61
CA PHE A 226 15.19 5.23 -11.28
C PHE A 226 15.60 6.20 -10.15
N ASN A 227 16.79 6.79 -10.25
CA ASN A 227 17.29 7.72 -9.23
C ASN A 227 16.40 8.97 -9.15
N THR A 228 15.98 9.49 -10.29
CA THR A 228 15.07 10.64 -10.38
C THR A 228 13.72 10.31 -9.74
N GLY A 229 13.19 9.10 -9.98
CA GLY A 229 11.97 8.61 -9.36
C GLY A 229 12.06 8.52 -7.84
N ILE A 230 13.16 7.97 -7.30
CA ILE A 230 13.39 7.90 -5.85
C ILE A 230 13.48 9.30 -5.23
N VAL A 231 14.27 10.20 -5.83
CA VAL A 231 14.46 11.56 -5.29
C VAL A 231 13.16 12.35 -5.36
N LEU A 232 12.47 12.33 -6.51
CA LEU A 232 11.21 13.04 -6.70
C LEU A 232 10.13 12.49 -5.76
N GLY A 233 9.98 11.17 -5.69
CA GLY A 233 9.03 10.51 -4.80
C GLY A 233 9.30 10.83 -3.33
N GLY A 234 10.56 10.69 -2.89
CA GLY A 234 10.95 11.05 -1.53
C GLY A 234 10.69 12.52 -1.21
N THR A 235 11.01 13.43 -2.15
CA THR A 235 10.81 14.87 -1.99
C THR A 235 9.33 15.24 -1.89
N VAL A 236 8.49 14.72 -2.80
CA VAL A 236 7.04 14.95 -2.76
C VAL A 236 6.46 14.50 -1.43
N MET A 237 6.89 13.33 -0.92
CA MET A 237 6.35 12.80 0.34
C MET A 237 6.82 13.60 1.56
N VAL A 238 8.10 13.94 1.64
CA VAL A 238 8.62 14.78 2.73
C VAL A 238 7.96 16.17 2.71
N LEU A 239 7.82 16.79 1.53
CA LEU A 239 7.15 18.09 1.42
C LEU A 239 5.68 18.02 1.81
N THR A 240 5.00 16.94 1.43
CA THR A 240 3.60 16.71 1.82
C THR A 240 3.49 16.62 3.34
N GLU A 241 4.33 15.82 3.99
CA GLU A 241 4.35 15.69 5.45
C GLU A 241 4.73 17.00 6.15
N LEU A 242 5.71 17.77 5.65
CA LEU A 242 6.08 19.05 6.23
C LEU A 242 4.98 20.11 6.07
N CYS A 243 4.33 20.18 4.91
CA CYS A 243 3.27 21.15 4.67
C CYS A 243 1.99 20.86 5.44
N ILE A 244 1.78 19.61 5.88
CA ILE A 244 0.57 19.18 6.59
C ILE A 244 0.85 19.01 8.10
N GLY A 245 2.10 18.72 8.48
CA GLY A 245 2.52 18.38 9.84
C GLY A 245 2.72 19.56 10.80
N ASP A 246 2.70 20.79 10.30
CA ASP A 246 2.74 22.05 11.08
C ASP A 246 1.33 22.63 11.31
#